data_AF-A0A160F749-F1
#
_entry.id   AF-A0A160F749-F1
#
_cell.length_a   1.000
_cell.length_b   1.000
_cell.length_c   1.000
_cell.angle_alpha   90.00
_cell.angle_beta   90.00
_cell.angle_gamma   90.00
#
_symmetry.space_group_name_H-M   'P 1'
#
loop_
_entity.id
_entity.type
_entity.pdbx_description
1 polymer ?
#
loop_
_entity_poly.entity_id
_entity_poly.type
_entity_poly.pdbx_seq_one_letter_code
_entity_poly.pdbx_strand_id
1 'polypeptide(L)'
;MNQNTIVQDEAYTYDGFGNRKQIIKTKDGLSTTITADYNAANQLTRFGDETITYDANGNQTEDGEYQYEWNEADQLVAITRKGESTPFVTYKYDEDRRRIQKNVNGVVMNYHYQGDSLNVVRVKCLWEEGKPSFGSRGVLELREDEHLRQKFFRGTITKNV
;
A
#
# COMPACT_ATOMS: atom_id res chain seq x y z
N MET A 1 -1.54 -39.10 18.60
CA MET A 1 -1.00 -37.81 18.11
C MET A 1 -2.05 -36.76 18.42
N ASN A 2 -1.79 -35.84 19.33
CA ASN A 2 -2.72 -34.73 19.60
C ASN A 2 -2.53 -33.68 18.51
N GLN A 3 -3.58 -33.42 17.75
CA GLN A 3 -3.64 -32.28 16.85
C GLN A 3 -3.81 -31.04 17.72
N ASN A 4 -2.72 -30.30 17.94
CA ASN A 4 -2.79 -29.01 18.61
C ASN A 4 -3.53 -28.06 17.66
N THR A 5 -4.82 -27.81 17.94
CA THR A 5 -5.66 -26.96 17.12
C THR A 5 -5.32 -25.53 17.48
N ILE A 6 -4.65 -24.81 16.58
CA ILE A 6 -4.44 -23.37 16.73
C ILE A 6 -5.82 -22.72 16.60
N VAL A 7 -6.38 -22.28 17.71
CA VAL A 7 -7.62 -21.48 17.71
C VAL A 7 -7.20 -20.05 17.38
N GLN A 8 -7.61 -19.58 16.21
CA GLN A 8 -7.48 -18.20 15.79
C GLN A 8 -8.87 -17.65 15.53
N ASP A 9 -9.30 -16.73 16.38
CA ASP A 9 -10.60 -16.05 16.25
C ASP A 9 -10.37 -14.56 15.99
N GLU A 10 -11.23 -13.97 15.15
CA GLU A 10 -11.27 -12.52 14.95
C GLU A 10 -12.70 -12.01 15.19
N ALA A 11 -12.83 -10.99 16.04
CA ALA A 11 -14.08 -10.29 16.28
C ALA A 11 -13.97 -8.82 15.85
N TYR A 12 -15.06 -8.28 15.31
CA TYR A 12 -15.08 -6.93 14.76
C TYR A 12 -16.23 -6.12 15.34
N THR A 13 -15.99 -4.84 15.60
CA THR A 13 -17.05 -3.87 15.89
C THR A 13 -17.04 -2.76 14.84
N TYR A 14 -18.20 -2.14 14.66
CA TYR A 14 -18.42 -1.13 13.64
C TYR A 14 -19.07 0.12 14.25
N ASP A 15 -18.84 1.27 13.65
CA ASP A 15 -19.56 2.50 13.96
C ASP A 15 -20.92 2.57 13.23
N GLY A 16 -21.65 3.68 13.42
CA GLY A 16 -22.95 3.90 12.78
C GLY A 16 -22.91 4.09 11.26
N PHE A 17 -21.73 4.31 10.69
CA PHE A 17 -21.51 4.44 9.24
C PHE A 17 -21.01 3.13 8.61
N GLY A 18 -20.81 2.08 9.42
CA GLY A 18 -20.31 0.79 8.97
C GLY A 18 -18.80 0.72 8.84
N ASN A 19 -18.04 1.69 9.36
CA ASN A 19 -16.59 1.58 9.43
C ASN A 19 -16.20 0.69 10.60
N ARG A 20 -15.13 -0.10 10.42
CA ARG A 20 -14.64 -1.01 11.45
C ARG A 20 -13.91 -0.21 12.54
N LYS A 21 -14.40 -0.24 13.77
CA LYS A 21 -13.84 0.50 14.91
C LYS A 21 -12.87 -0.32 15.76
N GLN A 22 -13.07 -1.63 15.81
CA GLN A 22 -12.24 -2.53 16.62
C GLN A 22 -12.05 -3.87 15.92
N ILE A 23 -10.86 -4.43 16.07
CA ILE A 23 -10.52 -5.82 15.74
C ILE A 23 -9.97 -6.44 17.02
N ILE A 24 -10.55 -7.55 17.44
CA ILE A 24 -9.99 -8.38 18.51
C ILE A 24 -9.47 -9.64 17.83
N LYS A 25 -8.17 -9.89 17.92
CA LYS A 25 -7.54 -11.12 17.40
C LYS A 25 -7.16 -11.99 18.58
N THR A 26 -7.74 -13.17 18.66
CA THR A 26 -7.41 -14.15 19.69
C THR A 26 -6.62 -15.27 19.04
N LYS A 27 -5.42 -15.55 19.55
CA LYS A 27 -4.60 -16.68 19.14
C LYS A 27 -4.11 -17.41 20.38
N ASP A 28 -4.39 -18.71 20.45
CA ASP A 28 -3.99 -19.57 21.58
C ASP A 28 -4.44 -19.01 22.94
N GLY A 29 -5.65 -18.42 22.99
CA GLY A 29 -6.23 -17.80 24.19
C GLY A 29 -5.73 -16.40 24.52
N LEU A 30 -4.68 -15.90 23.83
CA LEU A 30 -4.19 -14.53 23.98
C LEU A 30 -4.93 -13.60 23.01
N SER A 31 -5.49 -12.52 23.52
CA SER A 31 -6.24 -11.55 22.71
C SER A 31 -5.51 -10.22 22.57
N THR A 32 -5.36 -9.76 21.33
CA THR A 32 -4.87 -8.42 21.00
C THR A 32 -6.01 -7.59 20.43
N THR A 33 -6.15 -6.36 20.89
CA THR A 33 -7.15 -5.43 20.40
C THR A 33 -6.48 -4.35 19.54
N ILE A 34 -7.00 -4.13 18.34
CA ILE A 34 -6.61 -3.04 17.45
C ILE A 34 -7.83 -2.12 17.33
N THR A 35 -7.64 -0.83 17.57
CA THR A 35 -8.68 0.19 17.43
C THR A 35 -8.44 1.03 16.19
N ALA A 36 -9.51 1.47 15.56
CA ALA A 36 -9.48 2.37 14.42
C ALA A 36 -10.33 3.61 14.70
N ASP A 37 -9.79 4.78 14.35
CA ASP A 37 -10.47 6.06 14.46
C ASP A 37 -10.66 6.70 13.09
N TYR A 38 -11.74 7.47 12.96
CA TYR A 38 -12.13 8.11 11.72
C TYR A 38 -12.44 9.58 11.96
N ASN A 39 -12.13 10.42 10.97
CA ASN A 39 -12.49 11.84 11.00
C ASN A 39 -13.95 12.08 10.53
N ALA A 40 -14.38 13.34 10.55
CA ALA A 40 -15.72 13.74 10.10
C ALA A 40 -15.97 13.48 8.60
N ALA A 41 -14.91 13.37 7.78
CA ALA A 41 -14.99 12.98 6.37
C ALA A 41 -14.99 11.46 6.16
N ASN A 42 -15.12 10.69 7.23
CA ASN A 42 -15.15 9.22 7.21
C ASN A 42 -13.85 8.59 6.70
N GLN A 43 -12.72 9.25 6.90
CA GLN A 43 -11.38 8.77 6.56
C GLN A 43 -10.70 8.21 7.81
N LEU A 44 -9.95 7.11 7.65
CA LEU A 44 -9.22 6.43 8.73
C LEU A 44 -8.04 7.29 9.19
N THR A 45 -8.05 7.79 10.42
CA THR A 45 -6.97 8.64 10.96
C THR A 45 -6.03 7.91 11.92
N ARG A 46 -6.46 6.77 12.46
CA ARG A 46 -5.61 5.91 13.30
C ARG A 46 -5.95 4.46 13.10
N PHE A 47 -4.94 3.59 13.04
CA PHE A 47 -5.10 2.14 13.06
C PHE A 47 -4.08 1.52 14.01
N GLY A 48 -4.55 1.06 15.18
CA GLY A 48 -3.67 0.71 16.29
C GLY A 48 -2.87 1.93 16.75
N ASP A 49 -1.55 1.86 16.55
CA ASP A 49 -0.60 2.93 16.87
C ASP A 49 -0.19 3.74 15.63
N GLU A 50 -0.60 3.33 14.43
CA GLU A 50 -0.33 4.06 13.20
C GLU A 50 -1.25 5.28 13.10
N THR A 51 -0.67 6.46 12.93
CA THR A 51 -1.40 7.68 12.61
C THR A 51 -1.40 7.88 11.11
N ILE A 52 -2.54 8.29 10.55
CA ILE A 52 -2.71 8.54 9.11
C ILE A 52 -3.21 9.96 8.93
N THR A 53 -2.57 10.71 8.03
CA THR A 53 -2.90 12.11 7.75
C THR A 53 -3.30 12.30 6.30
N TYR A 54 -4.04 13.38 6.05
CA TYR A 54 -4.59 13.72 4.74
C TYR A 54 -4.38 15.20 4.45
N ASP A 55 -4.28 15.56 3.18
CA ASP A 55 -4.40 16.95 2.72
C ASP A 55 -5.86 17.40 2.67
N ALA A 56 -6.09 18.66 2.26
CA ALA A 56 -7.43 19.24 2.16
C ALA A 56 -8.31 18.59 1.07
N ASN A 57 -7.70 17.96 0.06
CA ASN A 57 -8.40 17.25 -1.01
C ASN A 57 -8.73 15.80 -0.61
N GLY A 58 -8.24 15.36 0.55
CA GLY A 58 -8.46 14.02 1.08
C GLY A 58 -7.46 12.99 0.58
N ASN A 59 -6.34 13.41 -0.02
CA ASN A 59 -5.25 12.51 -0.35
C ASN A 59 -4.42 12.21 0.90
N GLN A 60 -4.08 10.94 1.11
CA GLN A 60 -3.26 10.52 2.25
C GLN A 60 -1.85 11.08 2.11
N THR A 61 -1.34 11.80 3.11
CA THR A 61 0.00 12.44 3.06
C THR A 61 1.03 11.71 3.90
N GLU A 62 0.62 10.99 4.95
CA GLU A 62 1.51 10.18 5.78
C GLU A 62 0.75 9.01 6.42
N ASP A 63 1.45 7.90 6.68
CA ASP A 63 1.02 6.85 7.62
C ASP A 63 2.12 6.42 8.60
N GLY A 64 2.00 5.21 9.17
CA GLY A 64 2.99 4.65 10.08
C GLY A 64 4.38 4.46 9.44
N GLU A 65 4.46 4.34 8.12
CA GLU A 65 5.66 3.88 7.41
C GLU A 65 6.10 4.81 6.27
N TYR A 66 5.16 5.49 5.61
CA TYR A 66 5.42 6.25 4.39
C TYR A 66 4.87 7.66 4.43
N GLN A 67 5.53 8.53 3.66
CA GLN A 67 5.06 9.85 3.26
C GLN A 67 4.74 9.85 1.76
N TYR A 68 3.69 10.57 1.38
CA TYR A 68 3.12 10.58 0.05
C TYR A 68 3.04 12.01 -0.48
N GLU A 69 3.52 12.20 -1.71
CA GLU A 69 3.46 13.48 -2.39
C GLU A 69 2.48 13.43 -3.55
N TRP A 70 1.63 14.45 -3.63
CA TRP A 70 0.59 14.59 -4.64
C TRP A 70 0.83 15.87 -5.42
N ASN A 71 0.59 15.84 -6.73
CA ASN A 71 0.58 17.06 -7.53
C ASN A 71 -0.77 17.80 -7.42
N GLU A 72 -0.85 18.99 -8.02
CA GLU A 72 -2.07 19.82 -8.04
C GLU A 72 -3.28 19.15 -8.69
N ALA A 73 -3.05 18.07 -9.43
CA ALA A 73 -4.07 17.29 -10.10
C ALA A 73 -4.56 16.07 -9.28
N ASP A 74 -4.19 15.98 -8.00
CA ASP A 74 -4.49 14.85 -7.10
C ASP A 74 -3.92 13.51 -7.61
N GLN A 75 -2.70 13.55 -8.16
CA GLN A 75 -1.99 12.35 -8.61
C GLN A 75 -0.76 12.11 -7.73
N LEU A 76 -0.64 10.88 -7.21
CA LEU A 76 0.51 10.46 -6.40
C LEU A 76 1.77 10.49 -7.27
N VAL A 77 2.74 11.34 -6.92
CA VAL A 77 4.00 11.53 -7.66
C VAL A 77 5.21 10.92 -6.96
N ALA A 78 5.18 10.80 -5.63
CA ALA A 78 6.29 10.19 -4.89
C ALA A 78 5.83 9.47 -3.62
N ILE A 79 6.61 8.46 -3.23
CA ILE A 79 6.51 7.77 -1.93
C ILE A 79 7.90 7.74 -1.30
N THR A 80 7.98 8.19 -0.06
CA THR A 80 9.21 8.25 0.74
C THR A 80 8.99 7.47 2.02
N ARG A 81 9.97 6.66 2.44
CA ARG A 81 9.92 5.99 3.75
C ARG A 81 10.11 7.02 4.84
N LYS A 82 9.38 6.89 5.95
CA LYS A 82 9.55 7.79 7.10
C LYS A 82 10.99 7.71 7.61
N GLY A 83 11.59 8.87 7.82
CA GLY A 83 13.00 9.01 8.21
C GLY A 83 13.98 9.07 7.03
N GLU A 84 13.52 8.84 5.80
CA GLU A 84 14.30 9.08 4.58
C GLU A 84 13.89 10.41 3.95
N SER A 85 14.80 11.02 3.19
CA SER A 85 14.55 12.27 2.43
C SER A 85 14.38 12.05 0.94
N THR A 86 14.79 10.88 0.43
CA THR A 86 14.75 10.56 -0.99
C THR A 86 13.61 9.58 -1.28
N PRO A 87 12.71 9.89 -2.23
CA PRO A 87 11.64 8.97 -2.58
C PRO A 87 12.20 7.72 -3.25
N PHE A 88 11.77 6.56 -2.78
CA PHE A 88 12.13 5.27 -3.36
C PHE A 88 11.16 4.87 -4.48
N VAL A 89 9.98 5.50 -4.53
CA VAL A 89 9.02 5.38 -5.64
C VAL A 89 8.69 6.75 -6.21
N THR A 90 8.72 6.89 -7.54
CA THR A 90 8.19 8.06 -8.23
C THR A 90 7.31 7.69 -9.41
N TYR A 91 6.39 8.58 -9.75
CA TYR A 91 5.43 8.40 -10.83
C TYR A 91 5.40 9.61 -11.76
N LYS A 92 5.10 9.36 -13.04
CA LYS A 92 4.78 10.41 -14.02
C LYS A 92 3.48 10.09 -14.72
N TYR A 93 2.79 11.13 -15.15
CA TYR A 93 1.48 11.05 -15.79
C TYR A 93 1.50 11.83 -17.12
N ASP A 94 0.62 11.42 -18.04
CA ASP A 94 0.30 12.21 -19.23
C ASP A 94 -0.85 13.20 -18.96
N GLU A 95 -1.18 13.98 -19.98
CA GLU A 95 -2.27 14.98 -19.95
C GLU A 95 -3.65 14.35 -19.73
N ASP A 96 -3.82 13.08 -20.14
CA ASP A 96 -5.03 12.28 -19.91
C ASP A 96 -5.09 11.68 -18.49
N ARG A 97 -4.18 12.10 -17.61
CA ARG A 97 -4.06 11.65 -16.21
C ARG A 97 -3.71 10.17 -16.05
N ARG A 98 -3.18 9.52 -17.09
CA ARG A 98 -2.72 8.12 -17.04
C ARG A 98 -1.26 8.07 -16.63
N ARG A 99 -0.90 7.08 -15.81
CA ARG A 99 0.48 6.89 -15.37
C ARG A 99 1.34 6.40 -16.54
N ILE A 100 2.34 7.16 -16.93
CA ILE A 100 3.28 6.82 -18.02
C ILE A 100 4.63 6.31 -17.52
N GLN A 101 4.96 6.54 -16.24
CA GLN A 101 6.21 6.03 -15.64
C GLN A 101 5.99 5.67 -14.17
N LYS A 102 6.62 4.57 -13.73
CA LYS A 102 6.83 4.19 -12.32
C LYS A 102 8.32 3.88 -12.15
N ASN A 103 9.00 4.56 -11.24
CA ASN A 103 10.36 4.22 -10.83
C ASN A 103 10.29 3.64 -9.42
N VAL A 104 10.90 2.47 -9.18
CA VAL A 104 11.02 1.86 -7.85
C VAL A 104 12.48 1.52 -7.61
N ASN A 105 13.12 2.16 -6.63
CA ASN A 105 14.52 1.93 -6.28
C ASN A 105 15.44 1.99 -7.52
N GLY A 106 15.22 2.98 -8.39
CA GLY A 106 15.93 3.14 -9.64
C GLY A 106 15.44 2.26 -10.78
N VAL A 107 14.59 1.25 -10.56
CA VAL A 107 14.03 0.43 -11.63
C VAL A 107 12.87 1.15 -12.30
N VAL A 108 13.08 1.60 -13.54
CA VAL A 108 12.08 2.35 -14.30
C VAL A 108 11.17 1.41 -15.11
N MET A 109 9.86 1.62 -14.99
CA MET A 109 8.82 1.01 -15.81
C MET A 109 8.08 2.12 -16.54
N ASN A 110 8.00 2.03 -17.87
CA ASN A 110 7.24 2.94 -18.70
C ASN A 110 5.94 2.25 -19.17
N TYR A 111 4.88 3.04 -19.26
CA TYR A 111 3.57 2.60 -19.70
C TYR A 111 3.26 3.31 -21.02
N HIS A 112 2.95 2.52 -22.04
CA HIS A 112 2.59 3.02 -23.36
C HIS A 112 1.15 2.61 -23.67
N TYR A 113 0.31 3.61 -23.92
CA TYR A 113 -1.09 3.42 -24.22
C TYR A 113 -1.31 3.47 -25.74
N GLN A 114 -2.11 2.54 -26.25
CA GLN A 114 -2.56 2.49 -27.64
C GLN A 114 -4.08 2.30 -27.63
N GLY A 115 -4.82 3.41 -27.63
CA GLY A 115 -6.24 3.41 -27.25
C GLY A 115 -6.42 2.89 -25.81
N ASP A 116 -7.29 1.89 -25.64
CA ASP A 116 -7.53 1.24 -24.35
C ASP A 116 -6.46 0.18 -23.98
N SER A 117 -5.55 -0.14 -24.90
CA SER A 117 -4.51 -1.15 -24.67
C SER A 117 -3.32 -0.55 -23.91
N LEU A 118 -2.84 -1.27 -22.90
CA LEU A 118 -1.66 -0.90 -22.11
C LEU A 118 -0.48 -1.84 -22.39
N ASN A 119 0.63 -1.28 -22.82
CA ASN A 119 1.92 -1.97 -22.94
C ASN A 119 2.87 -1.48 -21.84
N VAL A 120 3.40 -2.42 -21.05
CA VAL A 120 4.34 -2.12 -19.95
C VAL A 120 5.75 -2.49 -20.38
N VAL A 121 6.65 -1.52 -20.40
CA VAL A 121 8.06 -1.71 -20.76
C VAL A 121 8.93 -1.46 -19.53
N ARG A 122 9.65 -2.49 -19.09
CA ARG A 122 10.62 -2.35 -18.00
C ARG A 122 11.98 -1.96 -18.58
N VAL A 123 12.48 -0.80 -18.18
CA VAL A 123 13.85 -0.37 -18.47
C VAL A 123 14.75 -0.85 -17.33
N LYS A 124 15.70 -1.72 -17.65
CA LYS A 124 16.73 -2.12 -16.70
C LYS A 124 17.75 -0.99 -16.58
N CYS A 125 17.98 -0.47 -15.38
CA CYS A 125 19.08 0.47 -15.16
C CYS A 125 20.42 -0.26 -15.35
N LEU A 126 21.27 0.30 -16.20
CA LEU A 126 22.59 -0.23 -16.59
C LEU A 126 23.71 0.66 -16.07
N TRP A 127 23.95 0.68 -14.76
CA TRP A 127 25.22 1.04 -14.10
C TRP A 127 25.15 0.31 -12.73
N GLU A 128 26.05 -0.57 -12.31
CA GLU A 128 27.52 -0.45 -12.19
C GLU A 128 28.29 -1.70 -12.67
N GLU A 129 29.55 -1.49 -13.07
CA GLU A 129 30.55 -2.54 -13.20
C GLU A 129 30.80 -3.21 -11.83
N GLY A 130 30.72 -4.54 -11.76
CA GLY A 130 30.95 -5.31 -10.52
C GLY A 130 29.75 -6.14 -10.08
N LYS A 131 29.42 -7.19 -10.85
CA LYS A 131 28.31 -8.11 -10.53
C LYS A 131 28.55 -8.89 -9.23
N PRO A 132 27.47 -9.30 -8.55
CA PRO A 132 27.29 -10.71 -8.20
C PRO A 132 26.32 -11.34 -9.21
N SER A 133 26.72 -12.50 -9.74
CA SER A 133 25.83 -13.37 -10.49
C SER A 133 24.71 -13.87 -9.58
N PHE A 134 23.48 -13.41 -9.78
CA PHE A 134 22.32 -14.09 -9.22
C PHE A 134 21.76 -15.06 -10.25
N GLY A 135 21.91 -16.34 -9.92
CA GLY A 135 21.42 -17.48 -10.66
C GLY A 135 19.90 -17.46 -10.83
N SER A 136 19.48 -18.31 -11.76
CA SER A 136 18.11 -18.62 -12.15
C SER A 136 17.19 -18.95 -10.96
N ARG A 137 16.60 -17.93 -10.33
CA ARG A 137 15.31 -17.94 -9.60
C ARG A 137 15.03 -16.53 -9.03
N GLY A 138 14.89 -15.55 -9.92
CA GLY A 138 14.64 -14.15 -9.55
C GLY A 138 13.15 -13.78 -9.58
N VAL A 139 12.34 -14.37 -8.70
CA VAL A 139 11.06 -13.77 -8.31
C VAL A 139 11.35 -12.97 -7.03
N LEU A 140 11.94 -11.77 -7.22
CA LEU A 140 12.04 -10.78 -6.14
C LEU A 140 10.65 -10.15 -5.98
N GLU A 141 9.82 -10.91 -5.27
CA GLU A 141 8.93 -10.48 -4.20
C GLU A 141 8.37 -9.05 -4.31
N LEU A 142 7.19 -8.96 -4.91
CA LEU A 142 6.26 -7.83 -4.90
C LEU A 142 5.62 -7.65 -3.50
N ARG A 143 6.41 -7.58 -2.41
CA ARG A 143 5.85 -7.41 -1.06
C ARG A 143 5.45 -5.98 -0.70
N GLU A 144 5.97 -4.97 -1.40
CA GLU A 144 5.64 -3.57 -1.05
C GLU A 144 4.36 -3.06 -1.72
N ASP A 145 3.88 -3.68 -2.81
CA ASP A 145 2.57 -3.35 -3.41
C ASP A 145 1.39 -4.01 -2.64
N GLU A 146 1.64 -5.03 -1.80
CA GLU A 146 0.57 -5.74 -1.05
C GLU A 146 0.10 -4.95 0.19
N HIS A 147 0.99 -4.20 0.85
CA HIS A 147 0.62 -3.31 1.95
C HIS A 147 -0.26 -2.15 1.47
N LEU A 148 0.00 -1.64 0.26
CA LEU A 148 -0.84 -0.62 -0.38
C LEU A 148 -2.20 -1.22 -0.80
N ARG A 149 -2.23 -2.44 -1.38
CA ARG A 149 -3.51 -3.07 -1.80
C ARG A 149 -4.52 -3.29 -0.68
N GLN A 150 -4.08 -3.54 0.55
CA GLN A 150 -4.99 -3.75 1.68
C GLN A 150 -5.54 -2.45 2.31
N LYS A 151 -4.88 -1.31 2.06
CA LYS A 151 -5.28 0.00 2.62
C LYS A 151 -6.09 0.88 1.64
N PHE A 152 -6.06 0.59 0.33
CA PHE A 152 -6.69 1.43 -0.71
C PHE A 152 -8.08 0.99 -1.23
N PHE A 153 -8.62 -0.17 -0.87
CA PHE A 153 -9.94 -0.57 -1.39
C PHE A 153 -11.10 -0.23 -0.44
N ARG A 154 -11.97 0.68 -0.91
CA ARG A 154 -13.39 0.69 -0.55
C ARG A 154 -13.94 -0.74 -0.69
N GLY A 155 -14.70 -1.16 0.31
CA GLY A 155 -15.00 -2.56 0.58
C GLY A 155 -15.52 -3.36 -0.62
N THR A 156 -15.10 -4.61 -0.68
CA THR A 156 -15.98 -5.80 -0.64
C THR A 156 -15.05 -7.00 -0.41
N ILE A 157 -15.02 -7.53 0.82
CA ILE A 157 -14.43 -8.85 1.06
C ILE A 157 -15.57 -9.84 0.95
N THR A 158 -15.61 -10.56 -0.16
CA THR A 158 -16.45 -11.75 -0.32
C THR A 158 -15.99 -12.77 0.73
N LYS A 159 -16.88 -13.16 1.63
CA LYS A 159 -16.68 -14.31 2.52
C LYS A 159 -16.54 -15.56 1.65
N ASN A 160 -15.43 -16.28 1.75
CA ASN A 160 -15.43 -17.68 1.39
C ASN A 160 -15.86 -18.49 2.62
N VAL A 161 -16.86 -19.32 2.35
CA VAL A 161 -17.59 -20.25 3.23
C VAL A 161 -16.64 -21.29 3.83
#